data_AF-A0A1G3C0R2-F1
#
_entry.id   AF-A0A1G3C0R2-F1
#
_cell.length_a   1.000
_cell.length_b   1.000
_cell.length_c   1.000
_cell.angle_alpha   90.00
_cell.angle_beta   90.00
_cell.angle_gamma   90.00
#
_symmetry.space_group_name_H-M   'P 1'
#
loop_
_entity.id
_entity.type
_entity.pdbx_description
1 polymer ?
#
loop_
_entity_poly.entity_id
_entity_poly.type
_entity_poly.pdbx_seq_one_letter_code
_entity_poly.pdbx_strand_id
1 'polypeptide(L)'
;MHISEKGKIVLFTVQYETNIDYIWYTVVRYDTAHGFAHRDIINIKGDVKKTPLFKQDYNDALTFAENDLKHNWEYYKKQFVEGKDE
;
A
#
# COMPACT_ATOMS: atom_id res chain seq x y z
N MET A 1 -9.87 2.96 -2.23
CA MET A 1 -10.83 4.08 -2.10
C MET A 1 -10.06 5.38 -2.15
N HIS A 2 -10.60 6.42 -2.79
CA HIS A 2 -10.09 7.77 -2.67
C HIS A 2 -11.24 8.77 -2.55
N ILE A 3 -10.96 9.95 -2.00
CA ILE A 3 -11.84 11.10 -1.95
C ILE A 3 -11.16 12.22 -2.73
N SER A 4 -11.93 12.92 -3.55
CA SER A 4 -11.43 14.03 -4.35
C SER A 4 -12.33 15.26 -4.25
N GLU A 5 -11.71 16.43 -4.33
CA GLU A 5 -12.37 17.73 -4.38
C GLU A 5 -11.82 18.51 -5.58
N LYS A 6 -12.71 18.95 -6.48
CA LYS A 6 -12.35 19.73 -7.69
C LYS A 6 -11.19 19.10 -8.50
N GLY A 7 -11.16 17.77 -8.59
CA GLY A 7 -10.13 17.02 -9.33
C GLY A 7 -8.82 16.77 -8.58
N LYS A 8 -8.72 17.17 -7.31
CA LYS A 8 -7.57 16.89 -6.44
C LYS A 8 -7.90 15.80 -5.44
N ILE A 9 -7.04 14.81 -5.31
CA ILE A 9 -7.13 13.79 -4.27
C ILE A 9 -6.82 14.45 -2.93
N VAL A 10 -7.72 14.28 -1.97
CA VAL A 10 -7.53 14.78 -0.59
C VAL A 10 -7.21 13.64 0.37
N LEU A 11 -7.71 12.44 0.09
CA LEU A 11 -7.49 11.24 0.88
C LEU A 11 -7.52 10.02 -0.04
N PHE A 12 -6.68 9.04 0.23
CA PHE A 12 -6.76 7.73 -0.39
C PHE A 12 -6.26 6.61 0.51
N THR A 13 -6.74 5.40 0.19
CA THR A 13 -6.25 4.11 0.67
C THR A 13 -6.34 3.11 -0.47
N VAL A 14 -5.21 2.48 -0.83
CA VAL A 14 -5.13 1.39 -1.81
C VAL A 14 -4.29 0.29 -1.21
N GLN A 15 -4.71 -0.96 -1.34
CA GLN A 15 -4.00 -2.09 -0.75
C GLN A 15 -4.00 -3.31 -1.66
N TYR A 16 -2.95 -4.10 -1.51
CA TYR A 16 -2.86 -5.45 -2.04
C TYR A 16 -3.18 -6.44 -0.93
N GLU A 17 -4.14 -7.32 -1.21
CA GLU A 17 -4.53 -8.42 -0.33
C GLU A 17 -4.30 -9.76 -1.03
N THR A 18 -3.96 -10.77 -0.25
CA THR A 18 -3.73 -12.13 -0.73
C THR A 18 -4.50 -13.12 0.13
N ASN A 19 -5.11 -14.12 -0.51
CA ASN A 19 -5.78 -15.21 0.19
C ASN A 19 -4.80 -16.37 0.38
N ILE A 20 -4.59 -16.78 1.63
CA ILE A 20 -3.77 -17.94 2.02
C ILE A 20 -4.61 -18.75 3.01
N ASP A 21 -4.86 -20.02 2.69
CA ASP A 21 -5.66 -20.94 3.52
C ASP A 21 -7.01 -20.34 3.95
N TYR A 22 -7.72 -19.72 3.00
CA TYR A 22 -9.03 -19.06 3.19
C TYR A 22 -9.00 -17.80 4.07
N ILE A 23 -7.83 -17.35 4.50
CA ILE A 23 -7.64 -16.11 5.26
C ILE A 23 -7.13 -15.03 4.30
N TRP A 24 -7.76 -13.85 4.34
CA TRP A 24 -7.29 -12.68 3.60
C TRP A 24 -6.29 -11.90 4.44
N TYR A 25 -5.11 -11.69 3.86
CA TYR A 25 -4.05 -10.90 4.47
C TYR A 25 -3.80 -9.64 3.66
N THR A 26 -3.74 -8.49 4.33
CA THR A 26 -3.18 -7.27 3.74
C THR A 26 -1.66 -7.40 3.71
N VAL A 27 -1.06 -7.24 2.53
CA VAL A 27 0.39 -7.40 2.33
C VAL A 27 1.07 -6.06 2.18
N VAL A 28 0.48 -5.17 1.38
CA VAL A 28 0.94 -3.78 1.21
C VAL A 28 -0.26 -2.86 1.22
N ARG A 29 -0.15 -1.76 1.95
CA ARG A 29 -1.14 -0.67 1.96
C ARG A 29 -0.46 0.65 1.69
N TYR A 30 -1.08 1.47 0.86
CA TYR A 30 -0.76 2.87 0.70
C TYR A 30 -1.92 3.71 1.21
N ASP A 31 -1.67 4.66 2.09
CA ASP A 31 -2.70 5.58 2.55
C ASP A 31 -2.16 6.95 2.98
N THR A 32 -3.09 7.82 3.37
CA THR A 32 -2.87 9.22 3.76
C THR A 32 -3.36 9.53 5.17
N ALA A 33 -3.60 8.50 6.00
CA ALA A 33 -4.29 8.64 7.30
C ALA A 33 -3.56 9.56 8.30
N HIS A 34 -2.27 9.82 8.09
CA HIS A 34 -1.43 10.66 8.95
C HIS A 34 -1.08 12.02 8.32
N GLY A 35 -1.85 12.50 7.34
CA GLY A 35 -1.62 13.79 6.69
C GLY A 35 -0.43 13.81 5.71
N PHE A 36 0.15 12.64 5.43
CA PHE A 36 1.08 12.41 4.34
C PHE A 36 0.89 11.02 3.75
N ALA A 37 1.19 10.87 2.46
CA ALA A 37 1.13 9.59 1.79
C ALA A 37 2.29 8.68 2.24
N HIS A 38 1.99 7.43 2.54
CA HIS A 38 3.00 6.45 2.96
C HIS A 38 2.63 5.04 2.52
N ARG A 39 3.63 4.16 2.58
CA ARG A 39 3.52 2.72 2.32
C ARG A 39 3.72 1.94 3.61
N ASP A 40 2.82 1.03 3.87
CA ASP A 40 2.91 0.00 4.90
C ASP A 40 3.14 -1.35 4.21
N ILE A 41 4.30 -1.96 4.45
CA ILE A 41 4.55 -3.37 4.12
C ILE A 41 4.27 -4.17 5.40
N ILE A 42 3.40 -5.16 5.29
CA ILE A 42 2.94 -5.98 6.41
C ILE A 42 3.49 -7.38 6.21
N ASN A 43 4.14 -7.96 7.21
CA ASN A 43 4.62 -9.34 7.12
C ASN A 43 3.56 -10.35 7.63
N ILE A 44 3.85 -11.65 7.50
CA ILE A 44 2.90 -12.71 7.91
C ILE A 44 2.58 -12.74 9.41
N LYS A 45 3.41 -12.11 10.24
CA LYS A 45 3.18 -11.95 11.68
C LYS A 45 2.34 -10.72 12.02
N GLY A 46 2.09 -9.86 11.04
CA GLY A 46 1.38 -8.59 11.20
C GLY A 46 2.28 -7.40 11.53
N ASP A 47 3.61 -7.57 11.53
CA ASP A 47 4.53 -6.44 11.74
C ASP A 47 4.48 -5.50 10.54
N VAL A 48 4.54 -4.19 10.81
CA VAL A 48 4.38 -3.14 9.79
C VAL A 48 5.66 -2.34 9.63
N LYS A 49 6.22 -2.36 8.42
CA LYS A 49 7.27 -1.43 7.99
C LYS A 49 6.63 -0.25 7.25
N LYS A 50 6.61 0.92 7.90
CA LYS A 50 6.09 2.17 7.35
C LYS A 50 7.18 2.95 6.63
N THR A 51 6.92 3.39 5.40
CA THR A 51 7.84 4.21 4.59
C THR A 51 7.09 5.41 4.02
N PRO A 52 7.46 6.67 4.36
CA PRO A 52 6.85 7.85 3.76
C PRO A 52 7.08 7.91 2.24
N LEU A 53 6.09 8.40 1.50
CA LEU A 53 6.27 8.76 0.10
C LEU A 53 6.73 10.22 0.03
N PHE A 54 7.87 10.48 -0.62
CA PHE A 54 8.39 11.83 -0.84
C PHE A 54 7.61 12.65 -1.90
N LYS A 55 6.33 12.32 -2.13
CA LYS A 55 5.45 12.99 -3.08
C LYS A 55 4.63 14.06 -2.36
N GLN A 56 4.67 15.29 -2.86
CA GLN A 56 3.89 16.40 -2.28
C GLN A 56 2.43 16.40 -2.76
N ASP A 57 2.15 15.85 -3.95
CA ASP A 57 0.81 15.75 -4.52
C ASP A 57 0.23 14.35 -4.32
N TYR A 58 -1.01 14.28 -3.81
CA TYR A 58 -1.74 13.04 -3.61
C TYR A 58 -2.26 12.42 -4.90
N ASN A 59 -2.44 13.21 -5.97
CA ASN A 59 -2.75 12.64 -7.29
C ASN A 59 -1.57 11.77 -7.79
N ASP A 60 -0.36 12.30 -7.68
CA ASP A 60 0.87 11.57 -8.02
C ASP A 60 1.11 10.39 -7.09
N ALA A 61 0.88 10.56 -5.78
CA ALA A 61 1.05 9.49 -4.81
C ALA A 61 0.07 8.33 -5.04
N LEU A 62 -1.20 8.63 -5.35
CA LEU A 62 -2.20 7.62 -5.70
C LEU A 62 -1.81 6.90 -6.99
N THR A 63 -1.42 7.63 -8.03
CA THR A 63 -0.97 7.05 -9.30
C THR A 63 0.25 6.15 -9.09
N PHE A 64 1.21 6.58 -8.28
CA PHE A 64 2.37 5.77 -7.90
C PHE A 64 1.94 4.49 -7.18
N ALA A 65 1.08 4.60 -6.17
CA ALA A 65 0.59 3.46 -5.39
C ALA A 65 -0.11 2.42 -6.27
N GLU A 66 -1.01 2.84 -7.15
CA GLU A 66 -1.69 1.94 -8.08
C GLU A 66 -0.72 1.25 -9.05
N ASN A 67 0.24 1.99 -9.59
CA ASN A 67 1.24 1.43 -10.50
C ASN A 67 2.15 0.45 -9.78
N ASP A 68 2.65 0.80 -8.59
CA ASP A 68 3.50 -0.10 -7.80
C ASP A 68 2.77 -1.41 -7.49
N LEU A 69 1.53 -1.37 -7.00
CA LEU A 69 0.77 -2.58 -6.71
C LEU A 69 0.49 -3.40 -7.98
N LYS A 70 0.15 -2.77 -9.12
CA LYS A 70 -0.08 -3.49 -10.38
C LYS A 70 1.15 -4.22 -10.88
N HIS A 71 2.34 -3.63 -10.75
CA HIS A 71 3.57 -4.20 -11.30
C HIS A 71 4.32 -5.11 -10.32
N ASN A 72 4.17 -4.89 -9.01
CA ASN A 72 5.00 -5.53 -7.99
C ASN A 72 4.25 -6.49 -7.04
N TRP A 73 2.94 -6.73 -7.24
CA TRP A 73 2.15 -7.58 -6.33
C TRP A 73 2.72 -9.01 -6.15
N GLU A 74 3.27 -9.62 -7.20
CA GLU A 74 3.86 -10.96 -7.11
C GLU A 74 5.10 -10.98 -6.20
N TYR A 75 5.93 -9.93 -6.31
CA TYR A 75 7.08 -9.74 -5.45
C TYR A 75 6.64 -9.58 -4.00
N TYR A 76 5.66 -8.72 -3.73
CA TYR A 76 5.13 -8.53 -2.39
C TYR A 76 4.54 -9.82 -1.80
N LYS A 77 3.76 -10.58 -2.59
CA LYS A 77 3.24 -11.89 -2.17
C LYS A 77 4.37 -12.85 -1.80
N LYS A 78 5.42 -12.92 -2.63
CA LYS A 78 6.55 -13.79 -2.39
C LYS A 78 7.27 -13.42 -1.08
N GLN A 79 7.57 -12.14 -0.85
CA GLN A 79 8.21 -11.70 0.41
C GLN A 79 7.33 -12.02 1.62
N PHE A 80 6.01 -11.82 1.52
CA PHE A 80 5.06 -12.12 2.57
C PHE A 80 5.07 -13.59 2.98
N VAL A 81 4.98 -14.49 1.99
CA VAL A 81 4.96 -15.94 2.23
C VAL A 81 6.33 -16.46 2.70
N GLU A 82 7.42 -15.88 2.21
CA GLU A 82 8.78 -16.25 2.64
C GLU A 82 9.17 -15.68 4.01
N GLY A 83 8.36 -14.77 4.58
CA GLY A 83 8.62 -14.15 5.89
C GLY A 83 9.87 -13.26 5.89
N LYS A 84 10.22 -12.67 4.73
CA LYS A 84 11.36 -11.77 4.61
C LYS A 84 10.92 -10.34 4.90
N ASP A 85 11.58 -9.73 5.86
CA ASP A 85 11.45 -8.29 6.13
C ASP A 85 12.51 -7.56 5.29
N GLU A 86 12.07 -6.67 4.39
CA GLU A 86 12.95 -5.71 3.69
C GLU A 86 13.54 -4.69 4.65
#